data_AF-V7PP59-F1
#
_entry.id   AF-V7PP59-F1
#
_cell.length_a   1.000
_cell.length_b   1.000
_cell.length_c   1.000
_cell.angle_alpha   90.00
_cell.angle_beta   90.00
_cell.angle_gamma   90.00
#
_symmetry.space_group_name_H-M   'P 1'
#
loop_
_entity.id
_entity.type
_entity.pdbx_description
1 polymer ?
#
loop_
_entity_poly.entity_id
_entity_poly.type
_entity_poly.pdbx_seq_one_letter_code
_entity_poly.pdbx_strand_id
1 'polypeptide(L)'
;MDDNFIQNSRKKNQNVENMNKINSIISHMELMNNNLKNIFSHEQIFSDHDSYLLFRGKISKRIVDYSQLISNCNDKILDCEYLEDDNEKRIKDTLEEHLKNLENYKRGLSIWWRKNEKDFHCLCMNNFLNLQKSDSDIISTDKKTDNKSLKDTKKIMIDEINRMKNVRSELLESSQKLKKQNEIFNIFEERLRSSANLIFSLKKRADNDARYVWYSFFLFLSVCGYIVMRRLGFIRAIITFLKNLPGISLFIFILYRYYYILHIFTKFPYFSFFFFFLQILKLLFSALFYLIKMCIGLFYFMKEKNGIENDFTRKEDLSKSLVMVIENTEL
;
A
#
# COMPACT_ATOMS: atom_id res chain seq x y z
N MET A 1 -39.22 -12.75 -33.20
CA MET A 1 -39.30 -11.96 -31.94
C MET A 1 -38.16 -12.37 -31.01
N ASP A 2 -36.98 -12.75 -31.53
CA ASP A 2 -36.14 -13.75 -30.83
C ASP A 2 -34.67 -13.35 -30.63
N ASP A 3 -34.16 -12.34 -31.34
CA ASP A 3 -32.74 -11.97 -31.26
C ASP A 3 -32.35 -11.43 -29.88
N ASN A 4 -33.21 -10.59 -29.28
CA ASN A 4 -32.99 -10.07 -27.91
C ASN A 4 -33.06 -11.18 -26.85
N PHE A 5 -33.88 -12.22 -27.05
CA PHE A 5 -34.03 -13.32 -26.10
C PHE A 5 -32.84 -14.27 -26.16
N ILE A 6 -32.34 -14.55 -27.38
CA ILE A 6 -31.13 -15.34 -27.62
C ILE A 6 -29.89 -14.61 -27.11
N GLN A 7 -29.82 -13.28 -27.28
CA GLN A 7 -28.70 -12.48 -26.79
C GLN A 7 -28.66 -12.42 -25.25
N ASN A 8 -29.82 -12.30 -24.58
CA ASN A 8 -29.91 -12.36 -23.12
C ASN A 8 -29.58 -13.75 -22.55
N SER A 9 -29.99 -14.83 -23.22
CA SER A 9 -29.67 -16.19 -22.74
C SER A 9 -28.16 -16.50 -22.87
N ARG A 10 -27.51 -16.05 -23.96
CA ARG A 10 -26.04 -16.14 -24.10
C ARG A 10 -25.31 -15.35 -23.04
N LYS A 11 -25.71 -14.08 -22.79
CA LYS A 11 -25.12 -13.24 -21.74
C LYS A 11 -25.25 -13.89 -20.35
N LYS A 12 -26.42 -14.46 -20.04
CA LYS A 12 -26.66 -15.16 -18.78
C LYS A 12 -25.77 -16.40 -18.62
N ASN A 13 -25.61 -17.22 -19.66
CA ASN A 13 -24.72 -18.39 -19.61
C ASN A 13 -23.25 -17.99 -19.44
N GLN A 14 -22.82 -16.92 -20.09
CA GLN A 14 -21.45 -16.40 -19.99
C GLN A 14 -21.14 -15.86 -18.58
N ASN A 15 -22.11 -15.19 -17.95
CA ASN A 15 -21.98 -14.72 -16.56
C ASN A 15 -21.92 -15.88 -15.56
N VAL A 16 -22.72 -16.93 -15.75
CA VAL A 16 -22.67 -18.14 -14.90
C VAL A 16 -21.30 -18.82 -15.02
N GLU A 17 -20.75 -18.89 -16.22
CA GLU A 17 -19.41 -19.46 -16.44
C GLU A 17 -18.31 -18.61 -15.77
N ASN A 18 -18.40 -17.28 -15.86
CA ASN A 18 -17.46 -16.37 -15.19
C ASN A 18 -17.55 -16.48 -13.66
N MET A 19 -18.75 -16.60 -13.10
CA MET A 19 -18.95 -16.81 -11.66
C MET A 19 -18.38 -18.14 -11.18
N ASN A 20 -18.54 -19.22 -11.95
CA ASN A 20 -17.91 -20.50 -11.64
C ASN A 20 -16.37 -20.40 -11.65
N LYS A 21 -15.80 -19.62 -12.59
CA LYS A 21 -14.36 -19.35 -12.64
C LYS A 21 -13.89 -18.53 -11.43
N ILE A 22 -14.66 -17.52 -11.01
CA ILE A 22 -14.37 -16.70 -9.82
C ILE A 22 -14.41 -17.58 -8.57
N ASN A 23 -15.47 -18.36 -8.38
CA ASN A 23 -15.61 -19.27 -7.24
C ASN A 23 -14.48 -20.31 -7.19
N SER A 24 -14.07 -20.85 -8.34
CA SER A 24 -12.92 -21.74 -8.42
C SER A 24 -11.62 -21.07 -7.94
N ILE A 25 -11.38 -19.80 -8.33
CA ILE A 25 -10.22 -19.03 -7.85
C ILE A 25 -10.32 -18.79 -6.35
N ILE A 26 -11.50 -18.47 -5.82
CA ILE A 26 -11.72 -18.28 -4.38
C ILE A 26 -11.40 -19.57 -3.60
N SER A 27 -11.86 -20.73 -4.06
CA SER A 27 -11.52 -22.00 -3.41
C SER A 27 -10.00 -22.27 -3.44
N HIS A 28 -9.32 -21.92 -4.53
CA HIS A 28 -7.85 -21.99 -4.59
C HIS A 28 -7.18 -21.02 -3.61
N MET A 29 -7.72 -19.81 -3.43
CA MET A 29 -7.26 -18.83 -2.45
C MET A 29 -7.43 -19.33 -1.02
N GLU A 30 -8.56 -19.95 -0.69
CA GLU A 30 -8.80 -20.57 0.63
C GLU A 30 -7.82 -21.70 0.91
N LEU A 31 -7.56 -22.57 -0.06
CA LEU A 31 -6.59 -23.65 0.09
C LEU A 31 -5.18 -23.11 0.36
N MET A 32 -4.77 -22.05 -0.36
CA MET A 32 -3.48 -21.40 -0.15
C MET A 32 -3.40 -20.71 1.23
N ASN A 33 -4.49 -20.06 1.65
CA ASN A 33 -4.61 -19.44 2.96
C ASN A 33 -4.44 -20.46 4.10
N ASN A 34 -5.15 -21.59 4.02
CA ASN A 34 -5.04 -22.66 5.01
C ASN A 34 -3.64 -23.28 5.04
N ASN A 35 -3.00 -23.41 3.88
CA ASN A 35 -1.64 -23.93 3.79
C ASN A 35 -0.63 -22.98 4.46
N LEU A 36 -0.70 -21.68 4.16
CA LEU A 36 0.15 -20.66 4.80
C LEU A 36 -0.10 -20.60 6.30
N LYS A 37 -1.35 -20.62 6.74
CA LYS A 37 -1.73 -20.68 8.16
C LYS A 37 -1.05 -21.85 8.86
N ASN A 38 -1.15 -23.05 8.31
CA ASN A 38 -0.53 -24.25 8.88
C ASN A 38 0.99 -24.13 8.97
N ILE A 39 1.65 -23.55 7.96
CA ILE A 39 3.11 -23.35 8.00
C ILE A 39 3.50 -22.40 9.12
N PHE A 40 2.79 -21.28 9.28
CA PHE A 40 3.07 -20.29 10.33
C PHE A 40 2.69 -20.74 11.74
N SER A 41 1.76 -21.70 11.88
CA SER A 41 1.37 -22.25 13.19
C SER A 41 2.42 -23.14 13.83
N HIS A 42 3.35 -23.70 13.04
CA HIS A 42 4.41 -24.56 13.57
C HIS A 42 5.69 -23.73 13.70
N GLU A 43 6.14 -23.50 14.93
CA GLU A 43 7.44 -22.89 15.18
C GLU A 43 8.53 -23.92 14.80
N GLN A 44 9.07 -23.78 13.59
CA GLN A 44 10.12 -24.66 13.09
C GLN A 44 11.49 -24.15 13.51
N ILE A 45 12.21 -24.98 14.27
CA ILE A 45 13.62 -24.79 14.59
C ILE A 45 14.42 -25.54 13.54
N PHE A 46 15.29 -24.84 12.82
CA PHE A 46 16.14 -25.44 11.80
C PHE A 46 17.57 -25.58 12.32
N SER A 47 18.18 -26.73 12.06
CA SER A 47 19.56 -27.04 12.44
C SER A 47 20.59 -26.65 11.39
N ASP A 48 20.15 -26.39 10.16
CA ASP A 48 21.01 -26.16 9.01
C ASP A 48 20.63 -24.87 8.26
N HIS A 49 21.63 -24.21 7.70
CA HIS A 49 21.51 -22.97 6.93
C HIS A 49 20.59 -23.13 5.72
N ASP A 50 20.74 -24.21 4.94
CA ASP A 50 19.99 -24.39 3.70
C ASP A 50 18.50 -24.62 3.99
N SER A 51 18.19 -25.23 5.14
CA SER A 51 16.83 -25.41 5.62
C SER A 51 16.11 -24.07 5.89
N TYR A 52 16.82 -23.06 6.43
CA TYR A 52 16.27 -21.71 6.61
C TYR A 52 15.96 -21.05 5.25
N LEU A 53 16.86 -21.15 4.27
CA LEU A 53 16.65 -20.58 2.93
C LEU A 53 15.49 -21.27 2.20
N LEU A 54 15.43 -22.60 2.26
CA LEU A 54 14.35 -23.39 1.65
C LEU A 54 13.00 -23.03 2.24
N PHE A 55 12.89 -22.92 3.57
CA PHE A 55 11.66 -22.52 4.23
C PHE A 55 11.23 -21.10 3.81
N ARG A 56 12.16 -20.13 3.91
CA ARG A 56 11.90 -18.74 3.52
C ARG A 56 11.47 -18.63 2.06
N GLY A 57 12.18 -19.30 1.15
CA GLY A 57 11.88 -19.33 -0.28
C GLY A 57 10.52 -19.96 -0.56
N LYS A 58 10.20 -21.08 0.08
CA LYS A 58 8.91 -21.77 -0.06
C LYS A 58 7.73 -20.90 0.38
N ILE A 59 7.84 -20.21 1.52
CA ILE A 59 6.79 -19.29 1.98
C ILE A 59 6.69 -18.09 1.05
N SER A 60 7.82 -17.47 0.69
CA SER A 60 7.82 -16.30 -0.18
C SER A 60 7.16 -16.61 -1.53
N LYS A 61 7.50 -17.75 -2.12
CA LYS A 61 6.89 -18.20 -3.39
C LYS A 61 5.38 -18.33 -3.24
N ARG A 62 4.91 -18.99 -2.18
CA ARG A 62 3.46 -19.17 -1.92
C ARG A 62 2.72 -17.85 -1.66
N ILE A 63 3.36 -16.88 -1.00
CA ILE A 63 2.79 -15.54 -0.82
C ILE A 63 2.66 -14.83 -2.18
N VAL A 64 3.64 -14.97 -3.07
CA VAL A 64 3.58 -14.41 -4.43
C VAL A 64 2.47 -15.09 -5.23
N ASP A 65 2.41 -16.42 -5.24
CA ASP A 65 1.36 -17.18 -5.93
C ASP A 65 -0.04 -16.78 -5.42
N TYR A 66 -0.19 -16.61 -4.10
CA TYR A 66 -1.44 -16.14 -3.49
C TYR A 66 -1.82 -14.73 -3.94
N SER A 67 -0.85 -13.82 -3.99
CA SER A 67 -1.05 -12.45 -4.49
C SER A 67 -1.49 -12.44 -5.95
N GLN A 68 -0.96 -13.35 -6.78
CA GLN A 68 -1.33 -13.45 -8.18
C GLN A 68 -2.75 -14.02 -8.36
N LEU A 69 -3.16 -14.99 -7.54
CA LEU A 69 -4.55 -15.48 -7.52
C LEU A 69 -5.54 -14.36 -7.16
N ILE A 70 -5.20 -13.51 -6.19
CA ILE A 70 -6.03 -12.36 -5.80
C ILE A 70 -6.15 -11.36 -6.96
N SER A 71 -5.05 -11.04 -7.65
CA SER A 71 -5.08 -10.16 -8.82
C SER A 71 -5.95 -10.73 -9.93
N ASN A 72 -5.74 -12.00 -10.28
CA ASN A 72 -6.52 -12.68 -11.31
C ASN A 72 -8.02 -12.74 -10.97
N CYS A 73 -8.37 -12.86 -9.69
CA CYS A 73 -9.76 -12.80 -9.23
C CYS A 73 -10.34 -11.41 -9.46
N ASN A 74 -9.61 -10.37 -9.07
CA ASN A 74 -10.03 -8.98 -9.21
C ASN A 74 -10.23 -8.58 -10.69
N ASP A 75 -9.32 -8.99 -11.57
CA ASP A 75 -9.40 -8.71 -13.00
C ASP A 75 -10.65 -9.37 -13.61
N LYS A 76 -10.95 -10.62 -13.24
CA LYS A 76 -12.16 -11.32 -13.70
C LYS A 76 -13.46 -10.74 -13.15
N ILE A 77 -13.42 -10.11 -11.97
CA ILE A 77 -14.58 -9.40 -11.42
C ILE A 77 -14.82 -8.13 -12.25
N LEU A 78 -13.77 -7.40 -12.63
CA LEU A 78 -13.88 -6.21 -13.48
C LEU A 78 -14.39 -6.53 -14.90
N ASP A 79 -14.03 -7.70 -15.43
CA ASP A 79 -14.51 -8.18 -16.74
C ASP A 79 -15.99 -8.63 -16.72
N CYS A 80 -16.61 -8.78 -15.55
CA CYS A 80 -18.02 -9.15 -15.44
C CYS A 80 -18.94 -7.93 -15.55
N GLU A 81 -19.55 -7.72 -16.71
CA GLU A 81 -20.41 -6.55 -17.02
C GLU A 81 -21.76 -6.53 -16.26
N TYR A 82 -22.19 -7.67 -15.68
CA TYR A 82 -23.44 -7.79 -14.92
C TYR A 82 -23.33 -8.84 -13.81
N LEU A 83 -22.99 -8.39 -12.60
CA LEU A 83 -23.18 -9.17 -11.37
C LEU A 83 -24.44 -8.67 -10.67
N GLU A 84 -25.21 -9.58 -10.07
CA GLU A 84 -26.26 -9.18 -9.12
C GLU A 84 -25.57 -8.50 -7.92
N ASP A 85 -26.05 -7.32 -7.52
CA ASP A 85 -25.45 -6.47 -6.47
C ASP A 85 -25.07 -7.25 -5.19
N ASP A 86 -25.90 -8.22 -4.79
CA ASP A 86 -25.68 -9.06 -3.59
C ASP A 86 -24.52 -10.06 -3.75
N ASN A 87 -24.27 -10.55 -4.96
CA ASN A 87 -23.20 -11.50 -5.24
C ASN A 87 -21.87 -10.79 -5.45
N GLU A 88 -21.89 -9.63 -6.11
CA GLU A 88 -20.71 -8.76 -6.23
C GLU A 88 -20.20 -8.33 -4.85
N LYS A 89 -21.11 -7.88 -3.98
CA LYS A 89 -20.75 -7.47 -2.62
C LYS A 89 -20.11 -8.61 -1.83
N ARG A 90 -20.71 -9.81 -1.86
CA ARG A 90 -20.15 -10.98 -1.17
C ARG A 90 -18.75 -11.33 -1.65
N ILE A 91 -18.54 -11.35 -2.96
CA ILE A 91 -17.23 -11.66 -3.54
C ILE A 91 -16.19 -10.60 -3.14
N LYS A 92 -16.59 -9.32 -3.15
CA LYS A 92 -15.72 -8.21 -2.77
C LYS A 92 -15.32 -8.26 -1.30
N ASP A 93 -16.26 -8.55 -0.41
CA ASP A 93 -16.00 -8.73 1.03
C ASP A 93 -15.03 -9.90 1.26
N THR A 94 -15.22 -11.03 0.57
CA THR A 94 -14.30 -12.18 0.62
C THR A 94 -12.91 -11.82 0.08
N LEU A 95 -12.83 -11.06 -1.01
CA LEU A 95 -11.56 -10.61 -1.59
C LEU A 95 -10.78 -9.69 -0.62
N GLU A 96 -11.49 -8.79 0.05
CA GLU A 96 -10.91 -7.89 1.05
C GLU A 96 -10.34 -8.66 2.25
N GLU A 97 -11.04 -9.72 2.70
CA GLU A 97 -10.51 -10.63 3.72
C GLU A 97 -9.21 -11.33 3.27
N HIS A 98 -9.18 -11.86 2.04
CA HIS A 98 -7.98 -12.50 1.50
C HIS A 98 -6.80 -11.53 1.35
N LEU A 99 -7.05 -10.27 0.94
CA LEU A 99 -6.04 -9.21 0.90
C LEU A 99 -5.44 -8.93 2.27
N LYS A 100 -6.29 -8.79 3.30
CA LYS A 100 -5.83 -8.60 4.68
C LYS A 100 -5.01 -9.79 5.18
N ASN A 101 -5.43 -11.01 4.86
CA ASN A 101 -4.68 -12.22 5.20
C ASN A 101 -3.32 -12.27 4.51
N LEU A 102 -3.24 -11.90 3.22
CA LEU A 102 -1.99 -11.80 2.47
C LEU A 102 -1.00 -10.83 3.14
N GLU A 103 -1.46 -9.64 3.52
CA GLU A 103 -0.63 -8.66 4.23
C GLU A 103 -0.14 -9.19 5.58
N ASN A 104 -1.02 -9.88 6.32
CA ASN A 104 -0.65 -10.54 7.58
C ASN A 104 0.46 -11.57 7.37
N TYR A 105 0.42 -12.37 6.29
CA TYR A 105 1.49 -13.33 5.98
C TYR A 105 2.79 -12.65 5.55
N LYS A 106 2.74 -11.57 4.75
CA LYS A 106 3.93 -10.78 4.40
C LYS A 106 4.60 -10.23 5.66
N ARG A 107 3.80 -9.68 6.58
CA ARG A 107 4.28 -9.19 7.88
C ARG A 107 4.80 -10.32 8.76
N GLY A 108 4.09 -11.45 8.81
CA GLY A 108 4.48 -12.65 9.56
C GLY A 108 5.84 -13.19 9.11
N LEU A 109 6.08 -13.27 7.80
CA LEU A 109 7.37 -13.68 7.24
C LEU A 109 8.50 -12.71 7.63
N SER A 110 8.24 -11.40 7.59
CA SER A 110 9.21 -10.39 7.99
C SER A 110 9.56 -10.47 9.48
N ILE A 111 8.56 -10.64 10.34
CA ILE A 111 8.77 -10.82 11.79
C ILE A 111 9.55 -12.10 12.07
N TRP A 112 9.16 -13.21 11.41
CA TRP A 112 9.84 -14.49 11.53
C TRP A 112 11.31 -14.37 11.11
N TRP A 113 11.61 -13.71 9.98
CA TRP A 113 12.98 -13.52 9.53
C TRP A 113 13.81 -12.73 10.56
N ARG A 114 13.26 -11.61 11.06
CA ARG A 114 13.96 -10.78 12.06
C ARG A 114 14.27 -11.55 13.36
N LYS A 115 13.42 -12.51 13.75
CA LYS A 115 13.65 -13.37 14.92
C LYS A 115 14.79 -14.37 14.68
N ASN A 116 14.83 -14.99 13.51
CA ASN A 116 15.73 -16.10 13.19
C ASN A 116 17.03 -15.70 12.46
N GLU A 117 17.14 -14.43 12.04
CA GLU A 117 18.29 -13.92 11.29
C GLU A 117 19.63 -14.14 12.02
N LYS A 118 19.65 -13.98 13.35
CA LYS A 118 20.86 -14.19 14.15
C LYS A 118 21.32 -15.64 14.11
N ASP A 119 20.40 -16.58 14.30
CA ASP A 119 20.69 -18.01 14.31
C ASP A 119 21.17 -18.46 12.93
N PHE A 120 20.53 -17.94 11.87
CA PHE A 120 20.96 -18.12 10.49
C PHE A 120 22.41 -17.67 10.26
N HIS A 121 22.77 -16.43 10.65
CA HIS A 121 24.14 -15.93 10.46
C HIS A 121 25.18 -16.69 11.29
N CYS A 122 24.81 -17.14 12.50
CA CYS A 122 25.67 -18.00 13.31
C CYS A 122 25.96 -19.34 12.60
N LEU A 123 24.95 -19.96 11.98
CA LEU A 123 25.12 -21.18 11.19
C LEU A 123 26.00 -20.96 9.95
N CYS A 124 25.81 -19.84 9.22
CA CYS A 124 26.67 -19.46 8.10
C CYS A 124 28.14 -19.38 8.53
N MET A 125 28.41 -18.66 9.63
CA MET A 125 29.75 -18.46 10.14
C MET A 125 30.40 -19.78 10.58
N ASN A 126 29.65 -20.64 11.27
CA ASN A 126 30.15 -21.96 11.68
C ASN A 126 30.49 -22.84 10.48
N ASN A 127 29.64 -22.82 9.44
CA ASN A 127 29.90 -23.60 8.23
C ASN A 127 31.16 -23.11 7.50
N PHE A 128 31.32 -21.79 7.38
CA PHE A 128 32.52 -21.18 6.80
C PHE A 128 33.81 -21.54 7.56
N LEU A 129 33.78 -21.47 8.90
CA LEU A 129 34.93 -21.82 9.73
C LEU A 129 35.29 -23.31 9.64
N ASN A 130 34.29 -24.18 9.50
CA ASN A 130 34.52 -25.61 9.32
C ASN A 130 35.15 -25.92 7.95
N LEU A 131 34.71 -25.26 6.88
CA LEU A 131 35.34 -25.36 5.54
C LEU A 131 36.81 -24.90 5.57
N GLN A 132 37.12 -23.82 6.29
CA GLN A 132 38.48 -23.33 6.39
C GLN A 132 39.41 -24.29 7.18
N LYS A 133 38.88 -24.99 8.20
CA LYS A 133 39.63 -26.02 8.94
C LYS A 133 39.93 -27.25 8.08
N SER A 134 38.98 -27.70 7.26
CA SER A 134 39.22 -28.84 6.37
C SER A 134 40.27 -28.55 5.30
N ASP A 135 40.38 -27.31 4.84
CA ASP A 135 41.37 -26.92 3.84
C ASP A 135 42.79 -26.79 4.45
N SER A 136 42.91 -26.42 5.73
CA SER A 136 44.21 -26.33 6.41
C SER A 136 44.84 -27.68 6.72
N ASP A 137 44.04 -28.74 6.86
CA ASP A 137 44.53 -30.08 7.22
C ASP A 137 45.09 -30.87 6.01
N ILE A 138 44.90 -30.38 4.77
CA ILE A 138 45.35 -31.06 3.54
C ILE A 138 46.82 -30.73 3.18
N ILE A 139 47.45 -29.71 3.80
CA ILE A 139 48.77 -29.18 3.35
C ILE A 139 49.99 -29.85 4.04
N SER A 140 49.79 -30.84 4.92
CA SER A 140 50.91 -31.43 5.69
C SER A 140 51.21 -32.90 5.39
N THR A 141 51.50 -33.26 4.14
CA THR A 141 52.42 -34.39 3.83
C THR A 141 52.89 -34.30 2.37
N ASP A 142 54.16 -34.00 2.10
CA ASP A 142 55.16 -35.04 1.75
C ASP A 142 56.55 -34.46 1.42
N LYS A 143 57.60 -35.24 1.71
CA LYS A 143 59.02 -34.89 1.52
C LYS A 143 59.66 -35.63 0.33
N LYS A 144 60.28 -34.85 -0.58
CA LYS A 144 61.63 -35.01 -1.19
C LYS A 144 61.94 -36.24 -2.09
N THR A 145 62.17 -36.03 -3.40
CA THR A 145 63.26 -36.69 -4.19
C THR A 145 63.52 -36.08 -5.60
N ASP A 146 64.82 -36.00 -5.94
CA ASP A 146 65.52 -36.02 -7.25
C ASP A 146 65.55 -34.85 -8.26
N ASN A 147 66.78 -34.43 -8.58
CA ASN A 147 67.22 -33.31 -9.44
C ASN A 147 66.75 -33.31 -10.91
N LYS A 148 65.97 -34.31 -11.35
CA LYS A 148 65.23 -34.27 -12.64
C LYS A 148 63.93 -33.47 -12.49
N SER A 149 63.30 -33.58 -11.32
CA SER A 149 62.15 -32.77 -10.92
C SER A 149 62.48 -31.28 -10.86
N LEU A 150 63.71 -30.87 -10.58
CA LEU A 150 64.06 -29.44 -10.52
C LEU A 150 64.01 -28.73 -11.88
N LYS A 151 64.32 -29.42 -12.97
CA LYS A 151 64.19 -28.87 -14.33
C LYS A 151 62.73 -28.82 -14.77
N ASP A 152 61.97 -29.86 -14.47
CA ASP A 152 60.54 -29.93 -14.79
C ASP A 152 59.75 -28.95 -13.90
N THR A 153 60.05 -28.84 -12.61
CA THR A 153 59.53 -27.83 -11.68
C THR A 153 59.93 -26.42 -12.11
N LYS A 154 61.15 -26.19 -12.60
CA LYS A 154 61.53 -24.89 -13.17
C LYS A 154 60.72 -24.56 -14.42
N LYS A 155 60.47 -25.54 -15.29
CA LYS A 155 59.65 -25.37 -16.50
C LYS A 155 58.19 -25.11 -16.13
N ILE A 156 57.64 -25.87 -15.19
CA ILE A 156 56.29 -25.68 -14.63
C ILE A 156 56.19 -24.30 -13.97
N MET A 157 57.21 -23.86 -13.23
CA MET A 157 57.22 -22.54 -12.60
C MET A 157 57.30 -21.40 -13.63
N ILE A 158 58.06 -21.56 -14.71
CA ILE A 158 58.09 -20.57 -15.81
C ILE A 158 56.75 -20.54 -16.54
N ASP A 159 56.15 -21.70 -16.79
CA ASP A 159 54.83 -21.83 -17.43
C ASP A 159 53.73 -21.23 -16.55
N GLU A 160 53.79 -21.48 -15.23
CA GLU A 160 52.88 -20.91 -14.24
C GLU A 160 53.07 -19.39 -14.10
N ILE A 161 54.31 -18.87 -14.15
CA ILE A 161 54.57 -17.42 -14.18
C ILE A 161 54.00 -16.79 -15.46
N ASN A 162 54.10 -17.45 -16.61
CA ASN A 162 53.52 -16.96 -17.85
C ASN A 162 51.99 -17.01 -17.81
N ARG A 163 51.41 -18.07 -17.25
CA ARG A 163 49.97 -18.18 -16.97
C ARG A 163 49.50 -17.08 -16.04
N MET A 164 50.20 -16.84 -14.93
CA MET A 164 49.89 -15.76 -13.98
C MET A 164 50.03 -14.38 -14.61
N LYS A 165 51.01 -14.16 -15.50
CA LYS A 165 51.14 -12.91 -16.25
C LYS A 165 49.96 -12.70 -17.20
N ASN A 166 49.54 -13.75 -17.91
CA ASN A 166 48.39 -13.69 -18.81
C ASN A 166 47.08 -13.44 -18.05
N VAL A 167 46.86 -14.17 -16.94
CA VAL A 167 45.72 -13.96 -16.05
C VAL A 167 45.75 -12.54 -15.45
N ARG A 168 46.92 -12.01 -15.11
CA ARG A 168 47.04 -10.63 -14.61
C ARG A 168 46.72 -9.59 -15.69
N SER A 169 47.13 -9.79 -16.94
CA SER A 169 46.74 -8.90 -18.04
C SER A 169 45.24 -8.97 -18.31
N GLU A 170 44.66 -10.16 -18.27
CA GLU A 170 43.22 -10.37 -18.44
C GLU A 170 42.40 -9.76 -17.28
N LEU A 171 42.87 -9.90 -16.04
CA LEU A 171 42.28 -9.24 -14.87
C LEU A 171 42.40 -7.72 -14.94
N LEU A 172 43.53 -7.17 -15.40
CA LEU A 172 43.71 -5.74 -15.60
C LEU A 172 42.77 -5.21 -16.70
N GLU A 173 42.59 -5.96 -17.79
CA GLU A 173 41.64 -5.61 -18.85
C GLU A 173 40.20 -5.67 -18.34
N SER A 174 39.85 -6.70 -17.56
CA SER A 174 38.54 -6.81 -16.91
C SER A 174 38.28 -5.67 -15.93
N SER A 175 39.27 -5.28 -15.13
CA SER A 175 39.18 -4.13 -14.23
C SER A 175 38.94 -2.81 -14.98
N GLN A 176 39.59 -2.61 -16.14
CA GLN A 176 39.33 -1.45 -16.98
C GLN A 176 37.93 -1.47 -17.61
N LYS A 177 37.44 -2.65 -18.03
CA LYS A 177 36.06 -2.82 -18.52
C LYS A 177 35.04 -2.51 -17.41
N LEU A 178 35.27 -3.00 -16.19
CA LEU A 178 34.43 -2.71 -15.02
C LEU A 178 34.42 -1.21 -14.68
N LYS A 179 35.58 -0.54 -14.74
CA LYS A 179 35.66 0.91 -14.52
C LYS A 179 34.83 1.70 -15.53
N LYS A 180 34.89 1.32 -16.82
CA LYS A 180 34.07 1.93 -17.88
C LYS A 180 32.58 1.66 -17.68
N GLN A 181 32.20 0.46 -17.26
CA GLN A 181 30.80 0.14 -16.94
C GLN A 181 30.30 0.97 -15.75
N ASN A 182 31.12 1.18 -14.72
CA ASN A 182 30.77 1.99 -13.57
C ASN A 182 30.58 3.48 -13.93
N GLU A 183 31.40 4.02 -14.82
CA GLU A 183 31.23 5.38 -15.34
C GLU A 183 29.90 5.55 -16.10
N ILE A 184 29.53 4.56 -16.93
CA ILE A 184 28.24 4.55 -17.64
C ILE A 184 27.07 4.46 -16.66
N PHE A 185 27.19 3.63 -15.62
CA PHE A 185 26.17 3.48 -14.59
C PHE A 185 25.95 4.78 -13.81
N ASN A 186 27.03 5.48 -13.42
CA ASN A 186 26.93 6.79 -12.78
C ASN A 186 26.22 7.83 -13.66
N ILE A 187 26.55 7.89 -14.95
CA ILE A 187 25.87 8.81 -15.90
C ILE A 187 24.38 8.48 -16.01
N PHE A 188 24.04 7.18 -16.01
CA PHE A 188 22.66 6.74 -16.05
C PHE A 188 21.90 7.07 -14.75
N GLU A 189 22.53 6.86 -13.59
CA GLU A 189 21.97 7.23 -12.28
C GLU A 189 21.71 8.73 -12.18
N GLU A 190 22.65 9.58 -12.62
CA GLU A 190 22.47 11.02 -12.65
C GLU A 190 21.31 11.44 -13.56
N ARG A 191 21.16 10.81 -14.73
CA ARG A 191 20.03 11.06 -15.64
C ARG A 191 18.71 10.61 -15.03
N LEU A 192 18.65 9.42 -14.42
CA LEU A 192 17.46 8.94 -13.73
C LEU A 192 17.06 9.87 -12.59
N ARG A 193 18.02 10.33 -11.79
CA ARG A 193 17.78 11.26 -10.69
C ARG A 193 17.26 12.61 -11.19
N SER A 194 17.82 13.11 -12.29
CA SER A 194 17.34 14.32 -12.96
C SER A 194 15.89 14.17 -13.46
N SER A 195 15.57 13.08 -14.15
CA SER A 195 14.22 12.78 -14.64
C SER A 195 13.22 12.59 -13.50
N ALA A 196 13.59 11.90 -12.41
CA ALA A 196 12.75 11.74 -11.23
C ALA A 196 12.43 13.09 -10.57
N ASN A 197 13.41 13.99 -10.45
CA ASN A 197 13.20 15.34 -9.93
C ASN A 197 12.24 16.16 -10.81
N LEU A 198 12.34 16.03 -12.14
CA LEU A 198 11.41 16.69 -13.05
C LEU A 198 9.99 16.16 -12.89
N ILE A 199 9.80 14.84 -12.84
CA ILE A 199 8.48 14.21 -12.62
C ILE A 199 7.89 14.64 -11.28
N PHE A 200 8.71 14.68 -10.23
CA PHE A 200 8.27 15.14 -8.90
C PHE A 200 7.84 16.61 -8.92
N SER A 201 8.59 17.46 -9.62
CA SER A 201 8.24 18.89 -9.76
C SER A 201 6.95 19.09 -10.56
N LEU A 202 6.70 18.28 -11.59
CA LEU A 202 5.48 18.30 -12.38
C LEU A 202 4.27 17.81 -11.57
N LYS A 203 4.42 16.71 -10.81
CA LYS A 203 3.38 16.21 -9.89
C LYS A 203 3.02 17.27 -8.84
N LYS A 204 4.03 17.88 -8.22
CA LYS A 204 3.82 18.95 -7.22
C LYS A 204 3.10 20.17 -7.82
N ARG A 205 3.36 20.51 -9.08
CA ARG A 205 2.65 21.59 -9.78
C ARG A 205 1.19 21.19 -10.06
N ALA A 206 0.93 19.98 -10.55
CA ALA A 206 -0.43 19.48 -10.79
C ALA A 206 -1.27 19.43 -9.50
N ASP A 207 -0.69 18.99 -8.38
CA ASP A 207 -1.34 18.98 -7.07
C ASP A 207 -1.66 20.40 -6.57
N ASN A 208 -0.79 21.37 -6.86
CA ASN A 208 -1.03 22.78 -6.54
C ASN A 208 -2.18 23.34 -7.38
N ASP A 209 -2.21 23.06 -8.68
CA ASP A 209 -3.26 23.52 -9.59
C ASP A 209 -4.62 22.95 -9.20
N ALA A 210 -4.67 21.67 -8.79
CA ALA A 210 -5.88 21.07 -8.24
C ALA A 210 -6.36 21.82 -6.99
N ARG A 211 -5.47 22.21 -6.07
CA ARG A 211 -5.83 23.00 -4.89
C ARG A 211 -6.42 24.37 -5.26
N TYR A 212 -5.89 25.05 -6.27
CA TYR A 212 -6.42 26.34 -6.73
C TYR A 212 -7.83 26.23 -7.31
N VAL A 213 -8.12 25.15 -8.04
CA VAL A 213 -9.48 24.86 -8.53
C VAL A 213 -10.45 24.69 -7.37
N TRP A 214 -10.05 23.95 -6.33
CA TRP A 214 -10.87 23.77 -5.13
C TRP A 214 -11.11 25.08 -4.36
N TYR A 215 -10.08 25.92 -4.18
CA TYR A 215 -10.26 27.24 -3.55
C TYR A 215 -11.23 28.12 -4.34
N SER A 216 -11.16 28.08 -5.67
CA SER A 216 -12.08 28.81 -6.55
C SER A 216 -13.52 28.30 -6.40
N PHE A 217 -13.71 26.98 -6.26
CA PHE A 217 -15.02 26.38 -5.99
C PHE A 217 -15.57 26.78 -4.61
N PHE A 218 -14.75 26.80 -3.56
CA PHE A 218 -15.16 27.25 -2.23
C PHE A 218 -15.52 28.74 -2.20
N LEU A 219 -14.75 29.58 -2.90
CA LEU A 219 -15.07 31.00 -3.05
C LEU A 219 -16.41 31.19 -3.80
N PHE A 220 -16.63 30.43 -4.87
CA PHE A 220 -17.89 30.46 -5.60
C PHE A 220 -19.07 30.03 -4.72
N LEU A 221 -18.92 28.95 -3.95
CA LEU A 221 -19.96 28.47 -3.04
C LEU A 221 -20.25 29.47 -1.92
N SER A 222 -19.20 30.13 -1.40
CA SER A 222 -19.32 31.21 -0.41
C SER A 222 -20.10 32.40 -0.96
N VAL A 223 -19.79 32.85 -2.17
CA VAL A 223 -20.51 33.95 -2.85
C VAL A 223 -21.96 33.55 -3.15
N CYS A 224 -22.20 32.33 -3.62
CA CYS A 224 -23.56 31.81 -3.80
C CYS A 224 -24.35 31.78 -2.49
N GLY A 225 -23.75 31.28 -1.41
CA GLY A 225 -24.33 31.30 -0.07
C GLY A 225 -24.64 32.73 0.40
N TYR A 226 -23.74 33.69 0.13
CA TYR A 226 -23.93 35.10 0.45
C TYR A 226 -25.11 35.72 -0.31
N ILE A 227 -25.26 35.46 -1.62
CA ILE A 227 -26.37 35.97 -2.43
C ILE A 227 -27.71 35.39 -1.93
N VAL A 228 -27.76 34.10 -1.62
CA VAL A 228 -28.96 33.45 -1.06
C VAL A 228 -29.30 34.04 0.31
N MET A 229 -28.32 34.21 1.20
CA MET A 229 -28.48 34.86 2.50
C MET A 229 -28.97 36.32 2.38
N ARG A 230 -28.48 37.05 1.38
CA ARG A 230 -28.93 38.42 1.07
C ARG A 230 -30.38 38.44 0.60
N ARG A 231 -30.77 37.51 -0.28
CA ARG A 231 -32.13 37.43 -0.85
C ARG A 231 -33.19 37.00 0.17
N LEU A 232 -32.82 36.17 1.13
CA LEU A 232 -33.69 35.73 2.23
C LEU A 232 -33.87 36.80 3.33
N GLY A 233 -33.19 37.95 3.25
CA GLY A 233 -33.31 39.01 4.25
C GLY A 233 -32.74 38.65 5.63
N PHE A 234 -31.93 37.57 5.71
CA PHE A 234 -31.38 37.04 6.96
C PHE A 234 -30.53 38.06 7.72
N ILE A 235 -29.80 38.93 7.01
CA ILE A 235 -28.98 39.99 7.61
C ILE A 235 -29.87 41.00 8.36
N ARG A 236 -31.06 41.33 7.80
CA ARG A 236 -32.03 42.22 8.43
C ARG A 236 -32.71 41.53 9.61
N ALA A 237 -33.02 40.23 9.48
CA ALA A 237 -33.56 39.43 10.58
C ALA A 237 -32.56 39.32 11.75
N ILE A 238 -31.28 39.06 11.50
CA ILE A 238 -30.22 38.96 12.52
C ILE A 238 -29.96 40.31 13.19
N ILE A 239 -29.89 41.41 12.44
CA ILE A 239 -29.69 42.75 13.01
C ILE A 239 -30.92 43.19 13.82
N THR A 240 -32.14 42.93 13.34
CA THR A 240 -33.36 43.19 14.12
C THR A 240 -33.45 42.28 15.34
N PHE A 241 -32.97 41.04 15.28
CA PHE A 241 -32.93 40.11 16.41
C PHE A 241 -31.90 40.53 17.47
N LEU A 242 -30.71 41.00 17.05
CA LEU A 242 -29.72 41.59 17.97
C LEU A 242 -30.23 42.90 18.62
N LYS A 243 -30.97 43.72 17.86
CA LYS A 243 -31.50 45.00 18.34
C LYS A 243 -32.75 44.82 19.22
N ASN A 244 -33.57 43.81 18.96
CA ASN A 244 -34.70 43.38 19.77
C ASN A 244 -34.29 42.33 20.82
N LEU A 245 -33.07 42.44 21.36
CA LEU A 245 -32.65 41.67 22.51
C LEU A 245 -32.78 42.51 23.80
N PRO A 246 -34.00 42.89 24.28
CA PRO A 246 -34.18 43.36 25.65
C PRO A 246 -34.14 42.13 26.59
N GLY A 247 -33.15 41.26 26.41
CA GLY A 247 -33.09 39.93 27.02
C GLY A 247 -32.16 39.83 28.21
N ILE A 248 -31.37 40.86 28.54
CA ILE A 248 -30.46 40.81 29.71
C ILE A 248 -31.06 41.58 30.89
N SER A 249 -31.65 42.76 30.64
CA SER A 249 -32.37 43.54 31.67
C SER A 249 -33.70 42.87 32.08
N LEU A 250 -34.45 42.33 31.12
CA LEU A 250 -35.79 41.78 31.34
C LEU A 250 -35.73 40.34 31.87
N PHE A 251 -34.64 39.59 31.63
CA PHE A 251 -34.46 38.24 32.15
C PHE A 251 -34.09 38.22 33.64
N ILE A 252 -33.33 39.21 34.12
CA ILE A 252 -33.08 39.42 35.56
C ILE A 252 -34.36 39.89 36.27
N PHE A 253 -35.13 40.80 35.66
CA PHE A 253 -36.41 41.26 36.20
C PHE A 253 -37.49 40.16 36.18
N ILE A 254 -37.51 39.34 35.13
CA ILE A 254 -38.39 38.17 35.01
C ILE A 254 -37.99 37.13 36.05
N LEU A 255 -36.72 36.76 36.24
CA LEU A 255 -36.34 35.78 37.27
C LEU A 255 -36.71 36.21 38.70
N TYR A 256 -36.51 37.49 39.04
CA TYR A 256 -36.89 38.03 40.36
C TYR A 256 -38.41 38.02 40.58
N ARG A 257 -39.18 38.22 39.50
CA ARG A 257 -40.65 38.20 39.50
C ARG A 257 -41.22 36.78 39.32
N TYR A 258 -40.48 35.86 38.69
CA TYR A 258 -40.83 34.45 38.49
C TYR A 258 -40.76 33.69 39.81
N TYR A 259 -39.77 34.00 40.66
CA TYR A 259 -39.70 33.42 42.02
C TYR A 259 -40.90 33.81 42.90
N TYR A 260 -41.49 35.00 42.65
CA TYR A 260 -42.66 35.48 43.38
C TYR A 260 -44.00 34.99 42.77
N ILE A 261 -44.04 34.77 41.45
CA ILE A 261 -45.26 34.36 40.73
C ILE A 261 -45.40 32.83 40.63
N LEU A 262 -44.34 32.03 40.86
CA LEU A 262 -44.43 30.56 40.89
C LEU A 262 -45.32 30.00 42.03
N HIS A 263 -45.81 30.86 42.94
CA HIS A 263 -46.81 30.51 43.95
C HIS A 263 -48.26 30.65 43.44
N ILE A 264 -48.51 31.31 42.30
CA ILE A 264 -49.88 31.62 41.86
C ILE A 264 -49.99 31.52 40.32
N PHE A 265 -50.77 30.53 39.91
CA PHE A 265 -51.39 30.38 38.60
C PHE A 265 -50.56 29.87 37.42
N THR A 266 -50.91 28.63 37.10
CA THR A 266 -50.76 27.94 35.83
C THR A 266 -51.50 28.64 34.68
N LYS A 267 -50.99 28.39 33.46
CA LYS A 267 -51.52 28.66 32.10
C LYS A 267 -51.44 30.10 31.56
N PHE A 268 -50.63 30.34 30.52
CA PHE A 268 -50.94 31.24 29.38
C PHE A 268 -50.13 30.85 28.10
N PRO A 269 -50.55 31.25 26.87
CA PRO A 269 -50.34 30.54 25.60
C PRO A 269 -49.32 31.18 24.64
N TYR A 270 -48.16 31.63 25.13
CA TYR A 270 -47.09 32.18 24.27
C TYR A 270 -46.06 31.14 23.79
N PHE A 271 -46.31 29.86 24.07
CA PHE A 271 -45.35 28.77 23.86
C PHE A 271 -45.27 28.30 22.39
N SER A 272 -46.33 28.48 21.62
CA SER A 272 -46.45 27.89 20.27
C SER A 272 -45.58 28.57 19.21
N PHE A 273 -45.48 29.91 19.25
CA PHE A 273 -44.68 30.68 18.28
C PHE A 273 -43.17 30.52 18.51
N PHE A 274 -42.76 30.41 19.78
CA PHE A 274 -41.37 30.11 20.16
C PHE A 274 -40.95 28.70 19.72
N PHE A 275 -41.83 27.71 19.85
CA PHE A 275 -41.57 26.35 19.38
C PHE A 275 -41.43 26.29 17.85
N PHE A 276 -42.26 27.01 17.11
CA PHE A 276 -42.16 27.07 15.64
C PHE A 276 -40.84 27.70 15.19
N PHE A 277 -40.38 28.77 15.85
CA PHE A 277 -39.10 29.40 15.58
C PHE A 277 -37.91 28.49 15.91
N LEU A 278 -37.95 27.80 17.05
CA LEU A 278 -36.96 26.79 17.42
C LEU A 278 -36.91 25.64 16.40
N GLN A 279 -38.06 25.22 15.87
CA GLN A 279 -38.15 24.17 14.88
C GLN A 279 -37.49 24.58 13.55
N ILE A 280 -37.72 25.81 13.10
CA ILE A 280 -37.09 26.36 11.88
C ILE A 280 -35.58 26.53 12.08
N LEU A 281 -35.15 27.05 13.23
CA LEU A 281 -33.74 27.20 13.53
C LEU A 281 -33.04 25.83 13.58
N LYS A 282 -33.69 24.83 14.16
CA LYS A 282 -33.21 23.44 14.22
C LYS A 282 -33.13 22.81 12.82
N LEU A 283 -34.10 23.08 11.95
CA LEU A 283 -34.09 22.64 10.55
C LEU A 283 -32.92 23.27 9.78
N LEU A 284 -32.65 24.55 10.02
CA LEU A 284 -31.62 25.31 9.31
C LEU A 284 -30.21 24.93 9.76
N PHE A 285 -30.01 24.72 11.07
CA PHE A 285 -28.78 24.11 11.59
C PHE A 285 -28.62 22.68 11.07
N SER A 286 -29.69 21.89 11.01
CA SER A 286 -29.65 20.53 10.45
C SER A 286 -29.21 20.55 8.98
N ALA A 287 -29.76 21.43 8.15
CA ALA A 287 -29.38 21.57 6.74
C ALA A 287 -27.92 22.04 6.57
N LEU A 288 -27.46 22.99 7.39
CA LEU A 288 -26.06 23.41 7.41
C LEU A 288 -25.12 22.29 7.84
N PHE A 289 -25.47 21.54 8.89
CA PHE A 289 -24.71 20.37 9.32
C PHE A 289 -24.70 19.28 8.26
N TYR A 290 -25.79 19.09 7.51
CA TYR A 290 -25.85 18.12 6.42
C TYR A 290 -24.97 18.54 5.24
N LEU A 291 -24.96 19.83 4.89
CA LEU A 291 -24.06 20.36 3.87
C LEU A 291 -22.59 20.24 4.28
N ILE A 292 -22.26 20.56 5.53
CA ILE A 292 -20.91 20.38 6.08
C ILE A 292 -20.53 18.90 6.09
N LYS A 293 -21.44 18.01 6.49
CA LYS A 293 -21.21 16.56 6.50
C LYS A 293 -21.05 15.99 5.09
N MET A 294 -21.81 16.48 4.11
CA MET A 294 -21.63 16.13 2.70
C MET A 294 -20.27 16.60 2.18
N CYS A 295 -19.84 17.82 2.52
CA CYS A 295 -18.52 18.34 2.17
C CYS A 295 -17.39 17.53 2.81
N ILE A 296 -17.52 17.16 4.09
CA ILE A 296 -16.54 16.32 4.80
C ILE A 296 -16.55 14.89 4.24
N GLY A 297 -17.72 14.34 3.92
CA GLY A 297 -17.84 13.01 3.31
C GLY A 297 -17.19 12.94 1.93
N LEU A 298 -17.40 13.94 1.09
CA LEU A 298 -16.69 14.10 -0.19
C LEU A 298 -15.18 14.25 0.00
N PHE A 299 -14.75 15.00 1.02
CA PHE A 299 -13.33 15.13 1.36
C PHE A 299 -12.70 13.81 1.80
N TYR A 300 -13.37 13.01 2.64
CA TYR A 300 -12.87 11.70 3.07
C TYR A 300 -12.85 10.68 1.93
N PHE A 301 -13.91 10.63 1.12
CA PHE A 301 -14.00 9.75 -0.06
C PHE A 301 -12.87 10.03 -1.07
N MET A 302 -12.51 11.30 -1.26
CA MET A 302 -11.39 11.68 -2.15
C MET A 302 -10.02 11.50 -1.49
N LYS A 303 -9.88 11.67 -0.17
CA LYS A 303 -8.65 11.35 0.58
C LYS A 303 -8.33 9.85 0.49
N GLU A 304 -9.36 9.00 0.49
CA GLU A 304 -9.20 7.56 0.32
C GLU A 304 -8.69 7.22 -1.09
N LYS A 305 -9.22 7.86 -2.14
CA LYS A 305 -8.69 7.73 -3.51
C LYS A 305 -7.25 8.25 -3.66
N ASN A 306 -6.91 9.41 -3.09
CA ASN A 306 -5.54 9.94 -3.14
C ASN A 306 -4.57 9.16 -2.23
N GLY A 307 -5.07 8.50 -1.17
CA GLY A 307 -4.29 7.61 -0.32
C GLY A 307 -3.87 6.34 -1.05
N ILE A 308 -4.74 5.79 -1.89
CA ILE A 308 -4.48 4.62 -2.74
C ILE A 308 -3.39 4.93 -3.79
N GLU A 309 -3.37 6.14 -4.35
CA GLU A 309 -2.35 6.57 -5.32
C GLU A 309 -0.97 6.78 -4.67
N ASN A 310 -0.93 7.25 -3.41
CA ASN A 310 0.32 7.37 -2.66
C ASN A 310 0.90 6.02 -2.18
N ASP A 311 0.06 5.01 -1.96
CA ASP A 311 0.51 3.64 -1.66
C ASP A 311 1.17 2.96 -2.87
N PHE A 312 0.71 3.29 -4.09
CA PHE A 312 1.34 2.84 -5.34
C PHE A 312 2.77 3.39 -5.49
N THR A 313 2.99 4.66 -5.15
CA THR A 313 4.35 5.26 -5.18
C THR A 313 5.30 4.68 -4.13
N ARG A 314 4.79 4.13 -3.01
CA ARG A 314 5.63 3.47 -2.01
C ARG A 314 6.10 2.08 -2.47
N LYS A 315 5.33 1.41 -3.34
CA LYS A 315 5.71 0.14 -3.97
C LYS A 315 6.86 0.31 -4.98
N GLU A 316 6.96 1.47 -5.63
CA GLU A 316 8.06 1.79 -6.56
C GLU A 316 9.42 1.92 -5.84
N ASP A 317 9.48 2.45 -4.62
CA ASP A 317 10.73 2.46 -3.85
C ASP A 317 11.15 1.06 -3.36
N LEU A 318 10.21 0.10 -3.30
CA LEU A 318 10.55 -1.32 -3.05
C LEU A 318 11.23 -1.99 -4.26
N SER A 319 11.00 -1.49 -5.47
CA SER A 319 11.64 -2.00 -6.69
C SER A 319 13.16 -1.76 -6.73
N LYS A 320 13.66 -0.76 -5.98
CA LYS A 320 15.10 -0.54 -5.77
C LYS A 320 15.77 -1.61 -4.89
N SER A 321 14.98 -2.44 -4.19
CA SER A 321 15.47 -3.56 -3.36
C SER A 321 15.60 -4.86 -4.17
N LEU A 322 14.99 -4.94 -5.35
CA LEU A 322 15.17 -6.06 -6.28
C LEU A 322 16.43 -5.82 -7.11
N VAL A 323 17.58 -6.03 -6.47
CA VAL A 323 18.84 -6.30 -7.19
C VAL A 323 18.58 -7.52 -8.06
N MET A 324 18.53 -7.32 -9.38
CA MET A 324 18.46 -8.39 -10.36
C MET A 324 19.66 -9.32 -10.16
N VAL A 325 19.37 -10.58 -9.84
CA VAL A 325 20.30 -11.69 -10.01
C VAL A 325 20.64 -11.75 -11.50
N ILE A 326 21.89 -11.45 -11.84
CA ILE A 326 22.41 -11.64 -13.18
C ILE A 326 22.44 -13.14 -13.43
N GLU A 327 21.52 -13.61 -14.26
CA GLU A 327 21.53 -14.95 -14.83
C GLU A 327 22.70 -15.00 -15.83
N ASN A 328 23.80 -15.65 -15.43
CA ASN A 328 24.92 -15.93 -16.32
C ASN A 328 24.42 -16.88 -17.43
N THR A 329 24.01 -16.30 -18.55
CA THR A 329 23.91 -17.02 -19.82
C THR A 329 25.30 -16.98 -20.45
N GLU A 330 26.13 -17.97 -20.07
CA GLU A 330 27.30 -18.33 -20.87
C GLU A 330 26.83 -19.20 -22.04
N LEU A 331 27.22 -18.80 -23.24
CA LEU A 331 27.23 -19.58 -24.47
C LEU A 331 28.64 -19.49 -25.06
#